data_AF-C2KIS8-F1
#
_entry.id   AF-C2KIS8-F1
#
_cell.length_a   1.000
_cell.length_b   1.000
_cell.length_c   1.000
_cell.angle_alpha   90.00
_cell.angle_beta   90.00
_cell.angle_gamma   90.00
#
_symmetry.space_group_name_H-M   'P 1'
#
loop_
_entity.id
_entity.type
_entity.pdbx_description
1 polymer ?
#
loop_
_entity_poly.entity_id
_entity_poly.type
_entity_poly.pdbx_seq_one_letter_code
_entity_poly.pdbx_strand_id
1 'polypeptide(L)'
;MTKKLPRDQIKYPRINENDRHLIEHMWNDEKYSQSDIARKLNRSQSAISRELKQGNIFDFSNLSKRQLYNLEIHSRIKYSALRGQFIATQRSVRRGNGSKLLKHMYQILKSRHQ
;
A
#
# COMPACT_ATOMS: atom_id res chain seq x y z
N MET A 1 9.69 31.11 -17.92
CA MET A 1 9.88 30.87 -16.47
C MET A 1 8.79 29.92 -15.97
N THR A 2 9.11 28.66 -15.67
CA THR A 2 8.12 27.68 -15.18
C THR A 2 7.78 27.96 -13.73
N LYS A 3 6.57 28.51 -13.46
CA LYS A 3 6.07 28.72 -12.10
C LYS A 3 5.96 27.37 -11.40
N LYS A 4 6.83 27.10 -10.42
CA LYS A 4 6.68 25.94 -9.52
C LYS A 4 5.44 26.16 -8.66
N LEU A 5 4.48 25.24 -8.74
CA LEU A 5 3.28 25.28 -7.90
C LEU A 5 3.68 25.13 -6.42
N PRO A 6 2.97 25.80 -5.49
CA PRO A 6 3.16 25.63 -4.06
C PRO A 6 3.08 24.15 -3.67
N ARG A 7 3.97 23.70 -2.77
CA ARG A 7 4.10 22.29 -2.35
C ARG A 7 2.78 21.68 -1.87
N ASP A 8 1.89 22.52 -1.35
CA ASP A 8 0.59 22.17 -0.78
C ASP A 8 -0.49 21.89 -1.83
N GLN A 9 -0.26 22.27 -3.09
CA GLN A 9 -1.22 22.09 -4.20
C GLN A 9 -0.89 20.90 -5.10
N ILE A 10 0.23 20.21 -4.87
CA ILE A 10 0.60 19.02 -5.63
C ILE A 10 -0.27 17.84 -5.17
N LYS A 11 -1.44 17.70 -5.79
CA LYS A 11 -2.29 16.51 -5.64
C LYS A 11 -1.66 15.36 -6.42
N TYR A 12 -0.97 14.47 -5.73
CA TYR A 12 -0.54 13.21 -6.32
C TYR A 12 -1.77 12.38 -6.72
N PRO A 13 -1.79 11.79 -7.92
CA PRO A 13 -2.82 10.83 -8.29
C PRO A 13 -2.92 9.71 -7.24
N ARG A 14 -4.14 9.21 -7.03
CA ARG A 14 -4.34 8.01 -6.19
C ARG A 14 -3.53 6.85 -6.77
N ILE A 15 -2.98 6.03 -5.87
CA ILE A 15 -2.36 4.75 -6.24
C ILE A 15 -3.45 3.88 -6.88
N ASN A 16 -3.22 3.49 -8.14
CA ASN A 16 -4.10 2.62 -8.91
C ASN A 16 -3.66 1.15 -8.78
N GLU A 17 -4.35 0.23 -9.43
CA GLU A 17 -4.07 -1.21 -9.34
C GLU A 17 -2.68 -1.58 -9.87
N ASN A 18 -2.28 -1.04 -11.02
CA ASN A 18 -0.95 -1.28 -11.61
C ASN A 18 0.17 -0.78 -10.68
N ASP A 19 0.02 0.42 -10.11
CA ASP A 19 0.95 0.98 -9.13
C ASP A 19 1.10 0.02 -7.94
N ARG A 20 0.03 -0.65 -7.48
CA ARG A 20 0.11 -1.60 -6.37
C ARG A 20 0.92 -2.84 -6.74
N HIS A 21 0.72 -3.41 -7.92
CA HIS A 21 1.52 -4.55 -8.37
C HIS A 21 3.00 -4.20 -8.49
N LEU A 22 3.32 -3.00 -8.98
CA LEU A 22 4.69 -2.51 -9.03
C LEU A 22 5.27 -2.29 -7.63
N ILE A 23 4.49 -1.74 -6.69
CA ILE A 23 4.91 -1.61 -5.28
C ILE A 23 5.17 -3.00 -4.68
N GLU A 24 4.33 -3.99 -4.96
CA GLU A 24 4.50 -5.36 -4.48
C GLU A 24 5.81 -5.96 -4.95
N HIS A 25 6.11 -5.88 -6.24
CA HIS A 25 7.36 -6.38 -6.79
C HIS A 25 8.59 -5.64 -6.21
N MET A 26 8.60 -4.30 -6.28
CA MET A 26 9.74 -3.50 -5.80
C MET A 26 9.99 -3.66 -4.29
N TRP A 27 8.93 -3.78 -3.48
CA TRP A 27 9.05 -3.91 -2.03
C TRP A 27 9.44 -5.33 -1.62
N ASN A 28 8.76 -6.34 -2.16
CA ASN A 28 8.93 -7.71 -1.70
C ASN A 28 10.17 -8.36 -2.29
N ASP A 29 10.41 -8.15 -3.59
CA ASP A 29 11.39 -8.91 -4.37
C ASP A 29 12.68 -8.10 -4.50
N GLU A 30 12.58 -6.85 -4.97
CA GLU A 30 13.77 -6.00 -5.19
C GLU A 30 14.26 -5.29 -3.93
N LYS A 31 13.52 -5.36 -2.82
CA LYS A 31 13.84 -4.73 -1.53
C LYS A 31 14.12 -3.23 -1.62
N TYR A 32 13.43 -2.52 -2.50
CA TYR A 32 13.58 -1.07 -2.63
C TYR A 32 13.11 -0.33 -1.39
N SER A 33 13.73 0.84 -1.15
CA SER A 33 13.29 1.75 -0.10
C SER A 33 11.99 2.46 -0.50
N GLN A 34 11.25 2.98 0.49
CA GLN A 34 10.04 3.75 0.24
C GLN A 34 10.30 4.99 -0.63
N SER A 35 11.47 5.61 -0.48
CA SER A 35 11.91 6.75 -1.28
C SER A 35 12.20 6.37 -2.73
N ASP A 36 12.77 5.20 -2.98
CA ASP A 36 13.07 4.72 -4.35
C ASP A 36 11.79 4.40 -5.10
N ILE A 37 10.88 3.67 -4.46
CA ILE A 37 9.55 3.39 -4.97
C ILE A 37 8.80 4.69 -5.28
N ALA A 38 8.85 5.66 -4.35
CA ALA A 38 8.20 6.95 -4.53
C ALA A 38 8.73 7.71 -5.75
N ARG A 39 10.06 7.73 -5.94
CA ARG A 39 10.70 8.33 -7.12
C ARG A 39 10.29 7.62 -8.41
N LYS A 40 10.33 6.29 -8.44
CA LYS A 40 9.99 5.49 -9.63
C LYS A 40 8.54 5.62 -10.06
N LEU A 41 7.61 5.74 -9.11
CA LEU A 41 6.17 5.88 -9.40
C LEU A 41 5.69 7.33 -9.49
N ASN A 42 6.59 8.31 -9.34
CA ASN A 42 6.24 9.73 -9.24
C ASN A 42 5.14 9.98 -8.19
N ARG A 43 5.41 9.51 -6.97
CA ARG A 43 4.52 9.62 -5.80
C ARG A 43 5.28 10.24 -4.63
N SER A 44 4.54 10.70 -3.62
CA SER A 44 5.15 11.06 -2.33
C SER A 44 5.52 9.80 -1.54
N GLN A 45 6.64 9.84 -0.81
CA GLN A 45 7.01 8.78 0.13
C GLN A 45 5.89 8.47 1.12
N SER A 46 5.17 9.50 1.60
CA SER A 46 4.03 9.35 2.49
C SER A 46 2.87 8.56 1.87
N ALA A 47 2.67 8.65 0.55
CA ALA A 47 1.68 7.81 -0.16
C ALA A 47 2.12 6.35 -0.16
N ILE A 48 3.38 6.07 -0.50
CA ILE A 48 3.95 4.71 -0.49
C ILE A 48 3.90 4.11 0.92
N SER A 49 4.32 4.85 1.95
CA SER A 49 4.27 4.40 3.34
C SER A 49 2.85 4.04 3.80
N ARG A 50 1.85 4.85 3.43
CA ARG A 50 0.44 4.57 3.74
C ARG A 50 -0.10 3.36 2.99
N GLU A 51 0.32 3.17 1.75
CA GLU A 51 -0.06 2.00 0.94
C GLU A 51 0.54 0.72 1.54
N LEU A 52 1.85 0.70 1.79
CA LEU A 52 2.55 -0.42 2.41
C LEU A 52 1.92 -0.86 3.73
N LYS A 53 1.54 0.10 4.59
CA LYS A 53 0.84 -0.19 5.86
C LYS A 53 -0.55 -0.78 5.64
N GLN A 54 -1.29 -0.36 4.61
CA GLN A 54 -2.64 -0.85 4.34
C GLN A 54 -2.64 -2.24 3.70
N GLY A 55 -1.67 -2.49 2.82
CA GLY A 55 -1.49 -3.78 2.16
C GLY A 55 -0.60 -4.76 2.94
N ASN A 56 -0.15 -4.42 4.15
CA ASN A 56 0.63 -5.33 4.99
C ASN A 56 -0.21 -6.55 5.39
N ILE A 57 0.30 -7.74 5.17
CA ILE A 57 -0.34 -9.00 5.56
C ILE A 57 0.24 -9.60 6.84
N PHE A 58 1.40 -9.12 7.31
CA PHE A 58 1.97 -9.58 8.56
C PHE A 58 1.20 -9.04 9.77
N ASP A 59 0.99 -9.93 10.74
CA ASP A 59 0.48 -9.58 12.06
C ASP A 59 1.61 -9.65 13.10
N PHE A 60 1.80 -8.54 13.81
CA PHE A 60 2.79 -8.40 14.88
C PHE A 60 2.13 -8.05 16.22
N SER A 61 0.85 -8.37 16.38
CA SER A 61 0.09 -8.21 17.63
C SER A 61 0.79 -8.80 18.85
N ASN A 62 1.58 -9.86 18.64
CA ASN A 62 2.31 -10.59 19.69
C ASN A 62 3.66 -9.95 20.07
N LEU A 63 4.15 -8.93 19.35
CA LEU A 63 5.43 -8.29 19.63
C LEU A 63 5.25 -6.95 20.34
N SER A 64 6.14 -6.66 21.28
CA SER A 64 6.25 -5.31 21.83
C SER A 64 6.72 -4.32 20.77
N LYS A 65 6.38 -3.02 20.94
CA LYS A 65 6.84 -1.96 20.04
C LYS A 65 8.37 -1.96 19.90
N ARG A 66 9.10 -2.16 20.99
CA ARG A 66 10.57 -2.19 20.99
C ARG A 66 11.11 -3.35 20.13
N GLN A 67 10.56 -4.54 20.28
CA GLN A 67 10.92 -5.68 19.43
C GLN A 67 10.64 -5.39 17.96
N LEU A 68 9.48 -4.81 17.65
CA LEU A 68 9.11 -4.46 16.28
C LEU A 68 10.05 -3.41 15.65
N TYR A 69 10.56 -2.44 16.43
CA TYR A 69 11.50 -1.44 15.93
C TYR A 69 12.91 -1.96 15.71
N ASN A 70 13.30 -3.04 16.38
CA ASN A 70 14.60 -3.69 16.18
C ASN A 70 14.65 -4.54 14.90
N LEU A 71 13.49 -4.84 14.30
CA LEU A 71 13.42 -5.57 13.04
C LEU A 71 13.71 -4.67 11.85
N GLU A 72 14.33 -5.24 10.82
CA GLU A 72 14.51 -4.60 9.53
C GLU A 72 13.15 -4.18 8.93
N ILE A 73 13.10 -3.04 8.25
CA ILE A 73 11.85 -2.48 7.70
C ILE A 73 11.13 -3.43 6.75
N HIS A 74 11.86 -4.16 5.89
CA HIS A 74 11.27 -5.13 4.95
C HIS A 74 10.80 -6.41 5.64
N SER A 75 11.33 -6.72 6.82
CA SER A 75 10.83 -7.83 7.64
C SER A 75 9.55 -7.46 8.40
N ARG A 76 9.28 -6.15 8.58
CA ARG A 76 8.09 -5.64 9.27
C ARG A 76 6.87 -5.49 8.37
N ILE A 77 7.04 -5.59 7.06
CA ILE A 77 5.96 -5.43 6.09
C ILE A 77 6.13 -6.44 4.97
N LYS A 78 5.18 -7.35 4.82
CA LYS A 78 4.96 -8.10 3.58
C LYS A 78 3.78 -7.46 2.87
N TYR A 79 4.04 -6.77 1.78
CA TYR A 79 2.99 -6.05 1.07
C TYR A 79 2.28 -6.97 0.08
N SER A 80 0.96 -6.85 -0.04
CA SER A 80 0.15 -7.51 -1.08
C SER A 80 -0.70 -6.48 -1.81
N ALA A 81 -0.60 -6.44 -3.15
CA ALA A 81 -1.40 -5.54 -3.98
C ALA A 81 -2.89 -5.84 -3.84
N LEU A 82 -3.26 -7.12 -3.77
CA LEU A 82 -4.65 -7.56 -3.56
C LEU A 82 -5.21 -7.05 -2.24
N ARG A 83 -4.43 -7.12 -1.16
CA ARG A 83 -4.83 -6.58 0.14
C ARG A 83 -4.98 -5.06 0.09
N GLY A 84 -4.02 -4.37 -0.53
CA GLY A 84 -4.08 -2.92 -0.75
C GLY A 84 -5.33 -2.51 -1.53
N GLN A 85 -5.63 -3.21 -2.63
CA GLN A 85 -6.83 -2.99 -3.44
C GLN A 85 -8.12 -3.26 -2.64
N PHE A 86 -8.18 -4.36 -1.89
CA PHE A 86 -9.33 -4.68 -1.05
C PHE A 86 -9.63 -3.57 -0.03
N ILE A 87 -8.60 -3.08 0.68
CA ILE A 87 -8.76 -1.99 1.65
C ILE A 87 -9.18 -0.68 0.98
N ALA A 88 -8.61 -0.36 -0.19
CA ALA A 88 -8.99 0.81 -0.97
C ALA A 88 -10.47 0.73 -1.41
N THR A 89 -10.91 -0.42 -1.92
CA THR A 89 -12.30 -0.65 -2.30
C THR A 89 -13.22 -0.54 -1.07
N GLN A 90 -12.90 -1.21 0.05
CA GLN A 90 -13.67 -1.13 1.30
C GLN A 90 -13.88 0.31 1.77
N ARG A 91 -12.83 1.14 1.71
CA ARG A 91 -12.93 2.57 2.05
C ARG A 91 -13.82 3.34 1.09
N SER A 92 -13.78 3.01 -0.20
CA SER A 92 -14.69 3.60 -1.19
C SER A 92 -16.15 3.25 -0.90
N VAL A 93 -16.43 1.99 -0.56
CA VAL A 93 -17.78 1.51 -0.23
C VAL A 93 -18.34 2.21 1.00
N ARG A 94 -17.54 2.30 2.07
CA ARG A 94 -17.93 3.00 3.31
C ARG A 94 -18.24 4.48 3.08
N ARG A 95 -17.71 5.08 2.01
CA ARG A 95 -18.00 6.46 1.60
C ARG A 95 -19.16 6.58 0.61
N GLY A 96 -19.92 5.51 0.37
CA GLY A 96 -21.15 5.54 -0.43
C GLY A 96 -21.01 5.08 -1.90
N ASN A 97 -19.83 4.65 -2.34
CA ASN A 97 -19.54 4.49 -3.79
C ASN A 97 -19.40 3.05 -4.34
N GLY A 98 -19.73 1.96 -3.62
CA GLY A 98 -19.57 0.63 -4.29
C GLY A 98 -19.96 -0.63 -3.54
N SER A 99 -21.23 -1.01 -3.51
CA SER A 99 -21.69 -2.21 -2.79
C SER A 99 -21.39 -3.57 -3.45
N LYS A 100 -21.06 -3.65 -4.75
CA LYS A 100 -20.99 -4.95 -5.48
C LYS A 100 -19.60 -5.61 -5.57
N LEU A 101 -18.51 -4.84 -5.55
CA LEU A 101 -17.15 -5.34 -5.84
C LEU A 101 -16.48 -6.08 -4.66
N LEU A 102 -16.96 -5.84 -3.43
CA LEU A 102 -16.36 -6.38 -2.20
C LEU A 102 -16.57 -7.87 -1.98
N LYS A 103 -17.71 -8.43 -2.38
CA LYS A 103 -18.02 -9.86 -2.18
C LYS A 103 -17.06 -10.75 -2.96
N HIS A 104 -16.73 -10.36 -4.19
CA HIS A 104 -15.86 -11.14 -5.08
C HIS A 104 -14.40 -11.14 -4.61
N MET A 105 -13.87 -9.98 -4.21
CA MET A 105 -12.49 -9.87 -3.70
C MET A 105 -12.26 -10.62 -2.39
N TYR A 106 -13.24 -10.61 -1.47
CA TYR A 106 -13.14 -11.34 -0.21
C TYR A 106 -13.07 -12.86 -0.42
N GLN A 107 -13.82 -13.39 -1.39
CA GLN A 107 -13.77 -14.81 -1.73
C GLN A 107 -12.40 -15.20 -2.32
N ILE A 108 -11.85 -14.42 -3.25
CA ILE A 108 -10.52 -14.69 -3.85
C ILE A 108 -9.41 -14.72 -2.79
N LEU A 109 -9.43 -13.80 -1.83
CA LEU A 109 -8.46 -13.78 -0.73
C LEU A 109 -8.58 -15.02 0.18
N LYS A 110 -9.79 -15.56 0.35
CA LYS A 110 -10.03 -16.73 1.20
C LYS A 110 -9.63 -18.05 0.52
N SER A 111 -9.72 -18.12 -0.81
CA SER A 111 -9.42 -19.33 -1.60
C SER A 111 -7.94 -19.64 -1.80
N ARG A 112 -7.03 -18.68 -1.55
CA ARG A 112 -5.57 -18.85 -1.75
C ARG A 112 -4.78 -19.24 -0.49
N HIS A 113 -5.47 -19.40 0.64
CA HIS A 113 -4.88 -19.79 1.93
C HIS A 113 -5.32 -21.19 2.39
N GLN A 114 -5.81 -22.04 1.47
CA GLN A 114 -5.92 -23.49 1.61
C GLN A 114 -4.85 -24.13 0.72
#